data_AF-J4XLP5-F1
#
_entry.id   AF-J4XLP5-F1
#
_cell.length_a   1.000
_cell.length_b   1.000
_cell.length_c   1.000
_cell.angle_alpha   90.00
_cell.angle_beta   90.00
_cell.angle_gamma   90.00
#
_symmetry.space_group_name_H-M   'P 1'
#
loop_
_entity.id
_entity.type
_entity.pdbx_description
1 polymer ?
#
loop_
_entity_poly.entity_id
_entity_poly.type
_entity_poly.pdbx_seq_one_letter_code
_entity_poly.pdbx_strand_id
1 'polypeptide(L)' 'MNLELLWLCGEVWVFGEKITEGMAAEIAHAERLRKNIRYFTTKCEEVLG' A
#
# COMPACT_ATOMS: atom_id res chain seq x y z
N MET A 1 5.36 -9.03 0.90
CA MET A 1 4.17 -9.89 1.11
C MET A 1 4.01 -10.81 -0.10
N ASN A 2 3.31 -11.93 0.05
CA ASN A 2 2.88 -12.69 -1.12
C ASN A 2 1.71 -11.92 -1.76
N LEU A 3 1.82 -11.58 -3.06
CA LEU A 3 0.82 -10.77 -3.77
C LEU A 3 -0.59 -11.38 -3.72
N GLU A 4 -0.70 -12.69 -3.54
CA GLU A 4 -1.99 -13.39 -3.44
C GLU A 4 -2.84 -12.94 -2.24
N LEU A 5 -2.19 -12.52 -1.15
CA LEU A 5 -2.90 -12.04 0.04
C LEU A 5 -3.62 -10.70 -0.22
N LEU A 6 -3.14 -9.89 -1.16
CA LEU A 6 -3.77 -8.61 -1.52
C LEU A 6 -5.19 -8.79 -2.06
N TRP A 7 -5.50 -9.97 -2.60
CA TRP A 7 -6.84 -10.28 -3.08
C TRP A 7 -7.88 -10.28 -1.96
N LEU A 8 -7.48 -10.75 -0.77
CA LEU A 8 -8.31 -10.85 0.43
C LEU A 8 -8.42 -9.51 1.20
N CYS A 9 -7.52 -8.57 0.98
CA CYS A 9 -7.51 -7.28 1.68
C CYS A 9 -8.60 -6.32 1.18
N GLY A 10 -9.21 -5.54 2.08
CA GLY A 10 -10.13 -4.45 1.69
C GLY A 10 -9.41 -3.19 1.23
N GLU A 11 -8.27 -2.88 1.86
CA GLU A 11 -7.44 -1.72 1.59
C GLU A 11 -5.96 -2.05 1.85
N VAL A 12 -5.06 -1.24 1.28
CA VAL A 12 -3.61 -1.36 1.41
C VAL A 12 -3.06 -0.09 2.04
N TRP A 13 -2.30 -0.22 3.12
CA TRP A 13 -1.70 0.90 3.82
C TRP A 13 -0.19 0.90 3.58
N VAL A 14 0.29 2.01 3.03
CA VAL A 14 1.68 2.21 2.69
C VAL A 14 2.29 3.15 3.73
N PHE A 15 3.27 2.65 4.48
CA PHE A 15 3.91 3.41 5.55
C PHE A 15 5.31 3.87 5.15
N GLY A 16 5.65 5.09 5.55
CA GLY A 16 7.00 5.64 5.47
C GLY A 16 7.18 6.70 4.38
N GLU A 17 8.35 7.35 4.42
CA GLU A 17 8.66 8.48 3.53
C GLU A 17 9.24 8.04 2.19
N LYS A 18 9.70 6.79 2.08
CA LYS A 18 10.34 6.24 0.89
C LYS A 18 9.64 4.97 0.42
N ILE A 19 9.28 4.93 -0.86
CA ILE A 19 8.80 3.73 -1.52
C ILE A 19 10.01 2.96 -2.06
N THR A 20 10.16 1.73 -1.59
CA THR A 20 11.17 0.79 -2.13
C THR A 20 10.62 0.09 -3.38
N GLU A 21 11.51 -0.53 -4.17
CA GLU A 21 11.10 -1.29 -5.36
C GLU A 21 10.08 -2.40 -5.02
N GLY A 22 10.29 -3.13 -3.92
CA GLY A 22 9.35 -4.15 -3.46
C GLY A 22 7.99 -3.58 -3.09
N MET A 23 7.95 -2.43 -2.41
CA MET A 23 6.69 -1.74 -2.09
C MET A 23 5.98 -1.27 -3.36
N ALA A 24 6.72 -0.72 -4.34
CA ALA A 24 6.15 -0.28 -5.60
C ALA A 24 5.48 -1.44 -6.35
N ALA A 25 6.07 -2.63 -6.34
CA ALA A 25 5.48 -3.82 -6.95
C ALA A 25 4.16 -4.24 -6.27
N GLU A 26 4.08 -4.16 -4.94
CA GLU A 26 2.87 -4.45 -4.18
C GLU A 26 1.77 -3.40 -4.41
N ILE A 27 2.14 -2.11 -4.45
CA ILE A 27 1.23 -1.00 -4.74
C ILE A 27 0.64 -1.13 -6.14
N ALA A 28 1.48 -1.34 -7.16
CA ALA A 28 1.02 -1.52 -8.54
C ALA A 28 0.07 -2.72 -8.68
N HIS A 29 0.31 -3.79 -7.93
CA HIS A 29 -0.59 -4.94 -7.90
C HIS A 29 -1.94 -4.60 -7.26
N ALA A 30 -1.93 -3.85 -6.15
CA ALA A 30 -3.13 -3.38 -5.47
C ALA A 30 -3.96 -2.40 -6.33
N GLU A 31 -3.30 -1.51 -7.08
CA GLU A 31 -3.94 -0.61 -8.04
C GLU A 31 -4.65 -1.39 -9.16
N ARG A 32 -3.99 -2.43 -9.70
CA ARG A 32 -4.59 -3.33 -10.70
C ARG A 32 -5.83 -4.05 -10.16
N LEU A 33 -5.84 -4.38 -8.87
CA LEU A 33 -6.99 -4.97 -8.17
C LEU A 33 -8.03 -3.92 -7.73
N ARG A 34 -7.84 -2.63 -8.06
CA ARG A 34 -8.69 -1.50 -7.66
C ARG A 34 -8.93 -1.42 -6.15
N LYS A 35 -7.92 -1.78 -5.36
CA LYS A 35 -7.99 -1.65 -3.90
C LYS A 35 -7.82 -0.19 -3.51
N ASN A 36 -8.40 0.19 -2.36
CA ASN A 36 -8.12 1.48 -1.78
C ASN A 36 -6.70 1.49 -1.21
N ILE A 37 -5.89 2.48 -1.55
CA ILE A 37 -4.49 2.60 -1.11
C ILE A 37 -4.34 3.89 -0.33
N ARG A 38 -3.88 3.79 0.92
CA ARG A 38 -3.71 4.92 1.83
C ARG A 38 -2.25 5.05 2.23
N TYR A 39 -1.76 6.28 2.24
CA TYR A 39 -0.36 6.58 2.53
C TYR A 39 -0.23 7.21 3.91
N PHE A 40 0.69 6.67 4.70
CA PHE A 40 0.94 7.07 6.08
C PHE A 40 2.41 7.43 6.27
N THR A 41 2.67 8.41 7.14
CA THR A 41 4.01 8.76 7.59
C THR A 41 4.59 7.66 8.49
N THR A 42 5.88 7.77 8.84
CA THR A 42 6.54 6.90 9.82
C THR A 42 5.95 7.00 11.23
N LYS A 43 5.12 8.02 11.49
CA LYS A 43 4.39 8.23 12.75
C LYS A 43 2.96 7.70 12.71
N CYS A 44 2.60 6.94 11.67
CA CYS A 44 1.24 6.43 11.44
C CYS A 44 0.19 7.54 11.24
N GLU A 45 0.61 8.71 10.75
CA GLU A 45 -0.29 9.81 10.39
C GLU A 45 -0.63 9.72 8.90
N GLU A 46 -1.89 9.84 8.53
CA GLU A 46 -2.29 9.79 7.13
C GLU A 46 -1.85 11.07 6.40
N VAL A 47 -1.22 10.92 5.24
CA VAL A 47 -0.66 12.04 4.46
C VAL A 47 -1.74 12.83 3.70
N LEU A 48 -2.89 12.20 3.44
CA LEU A 48 -4.02 12.74 2.67
C LEU A 48 -5.33 12.74 3.47
N GLY A 49 -5.25 12.99 4.78
CA GLY A 49 -6.40 13.22 5.66
C GLY A 49 -6.91 14.66 5.62
#